data_AF-A0A7R9MGW1-F1
#
_entry.id   AF-A0A7R9MGW1-F1
#
_cell.length_a   1.000
_cell.length_b   1.000
_cell.length_c   1.000
_cell.angle_alpha   90.00
_cell.angle_beta   90.00
_cell.angle_gamma   90.00
#
_symmetry.space_group_name_H-M   'P 1'
#
loop_
_entity.id
_entity.type
_entity.pdbx_description
1 polymer ?
#
loop_
_entity_poly.entity_id
_entity_poly.type
_entity_poly.pdbx_seq_one_letter_code
_entity_poly.pdbx_strand_id
1 'polypeptide(L)'
;MYGYALKPTKRASTIAMYMSSCNSQDEHKLAETILLKIGHLFQMQDDYLDCFGNPDTIGKIGTDIQEGKCCWPIVKALEMCDQNQRQTLDTNYGINDEKCVAIVKEIYRDLNIQEVYTECEECIYNDICVMIDDLKFKSNLCPVIFYEMLDKIYKRDK
;
A
#
# COMPACT_ATOMS: atom_id res chain seq x y z
N MET A 1 1.19 11.20 -9.72
CA MET A 1 2.21 10.80 -8.74
C MET A 1 2.35 9.28 -8.72
N TYR A 2 2.86 8.70 -9.81
CA TYR A 2 3.01 7.24 -9.99
C TYR A 2 4.51 6.84 -10.07
N GLY A 3 5.43 7.75 -9.70
CA GLY A 3 6.79 7.75 -10.23
C GLY A 3 7.82 6.85 -9.53
N TYR A 4 7.61 6.51 -8.26
CA TYR A 4 8.66 5.88 -7.43
C TYR A 4 8.29 4.47 -6.95
N ALA A 5 7.06 4.23 -6.47
CA ALA A 5 6.62 2.91 -6.01
C ALA A 5 6.38 1.89 -7.13
N LEU A 6 6.04 2.35 -8.34
CA LEU A 6 5.77 1.47 -9.49
C LEU A 6 7.04 0.89 -10.14
N LYS A 7 8.22 1.47 -9.91
CA LYS A 7 9.42 1.08 -10.67
C LYS A 7 9.95 -0.32 -10.32
N PRO A 8 10.03 -0.76 -9.05
CA PRO A 8 10.55 -2.09 -8.74
C PRO A 8 9.52 -3.19 -9.05
N THR A 9 8.27 -2.99 -8.64
CA THR A 9 7.18 -3.97 -8.77
C THR A 9 6.67 -4.10 -10.20
N LYS A 10 6.49 -3.01 -10.98
CA LYS A 10 6.17 -3.17 -12.43
C LYS A 10 7.29 -3.86 -13.19
N ARG A 11 8.55 -3.54 -12.89
CA ARG A 11 9.67 -4.14 -13.64
C ARG A 11 9.80 -5.63 -13.33
N ALA A 12 9.68 -6.03 -12.07
CA ALA A 12 9.73 -7.44 -11.69
C ALA A 12 8.55 -8.24 -12.26
N SER A 13 7.33 -7.69 -12.23
CA SER A 13 6.14 -8.34 -12.79
C SER A 13 6.19 -8.48 -14.31
N THR A 14 6.52 -7.40 -15.02
CA THR A 14 6.63 -7.42 -16.49
C THR A 14 7.74 -8.39 -16.94
N ILE A 15 8.85 -8.46 -16.22
CA ILE A 15 9.95 -9.39 -16.50
C ILE A 15 9.51 -10.85 -16.23
N ALA A 16 8.83 -11.12 -15.11
CA ALA A 16 8.34 -12.46 -14.79
C ALA A 16 7.31 -12.96 -15.81
N MET A 17 6.42 -12.09 -16.28
CA MET A 17 5.42 -12.41 -17.31
C MET A 17 6.01 -12.58 -18.72
N TYR A 18 7.05 -11.80 -19.06
CA TYR A 18 7.83 -12.03 -20.29
C TYR A 18 8.56 -13.38 -20.23
N MET A 19 9.01 -13.80 -19.05
CA MET A 19 9.68 -15.09 -18.83
C MET A 19 8.72 -16.29 -18.78
N SER A 20 7.41 -16.08 -18.55
CA SER A 20 6.42 -17.16 -18.39
C SER A 20 5.71 -17.61 -19.68
N SER A 21 6.16 -17.20 -20.87
CA SER A 21 5.59 -17.64 -22.17
C SER A 21 4.12 -17.25 -22.39
N CYS A 22 3.65 -16.13 -21.84
CA CYS A 22 2.29 -15.63 -22.11
C CYS A 22 2.25 -14.92 -23.48
N ASN A 23 1.44 -15.44 -24.40
CA ASN A 23 1.42 -14.97 -25.80
C ASN A 23 0.23 -14.04 -26.12
N SER A 24 -0.73 -13.82 -25.20
CA SER A 24 -1.89 -12.95 -25.45
C SER A 24 -1.80 -11.62 -24.67
N GLN A 25 -2.14 -10.52 -25.35
CA GLN A 25 -2.09 -9.18 -24.78
C GLN A 25 -3.07 -8.97 -23.61
N ASP A 26 -4.16 -9.74 -23.57
CA ASP A 26 -5.20 -9.64 -22.54
C ASP A 26 -4.80 -10.37 -21.25
N GLU A 27 -4.13 -11.53 -21.35
CA GLU A 27 -3.52 -12.20 -20.18
C GLU A 27 -2.45 -11.30 -19.55
N HIS A 28 -1.67 -10.60 -20.37
CA HIS A 28 -0.68 -9.64 -19.86
C HIS A 28 -1.33 -8.49 -19.08
N LYS A 29 -2.39 -7.88 -19.61
CA LYS A 29 -3.10 -6.79 -18.91
C LYS A 29 -3.70 -7.26 -17.59
N LEU A 30 -4.24 -8.48 -17.55
CA LEU A 30 -4.86 -9.02 -16.36
C LEU A 30 -3.82 -9.32 -15.27
N ALA A 31 -2.72 -9.97 -15.64
CA ALA A 31 -1.60 -10.21 -14.74
C ALA A 31 -0.96 -8.90 -14.25
N GLU A 32 -0.77 -7.90 -15.13
CA GLU A 32 -0.32 -6.57 -14.73
C GLU A 32 -1.27 -5.96 -13.71
N THR A 33 -2.59 -6.01 -13.95
CA THR A 33 -3.60 -5.45 -13.05
C THR A 33 -3.53 -6.06 -11.65
N ILE A 34 -3.39 -7.38 -11.54
CA ILE A 34 -3.28 -8.08 -10.26
C ILE A 34 -1.98 -7.72 -9.54
N LEU A 35 -0.86 -7.72 -10.26
CA LEU A 35 0.46 -7.40 -9.70
C LEU A 35 0.54 -5.93 -9.26
N LEU A 36 -0.15 -5.03 -9.94
CA LEU A 36 -0.30 -3.64 -9.53
C LEU A 36 -1.10 -3.50 -8.24
N LYS A 37 -2.18 -4.25 -8.07
CA LYS A 37 -2.95 -4.27 -6.82
C LYS A 37 -2.16 -4.86 -5.65
N ILE A 38 -1.42 -5.95 -5.89
CA ILE A 38 -0.49 -6.52 -4.89
C ILE A 38 0.58 -5.48 -4.51
N GLY A 39 1.16 -4.78 -5.49
CA GLY A 39 2.13 -3.72 -5.22
C GLY A 39 1.55 -2.53 -4.46
N HIS A 40 0.29 -2.18 -4.72
CA HIS A 40 -0.42 -1.15 -3.98
C HIS A 40 -0.66 -1.56 -2.52
N LEU A 41 -1.10 -2.80 -2.28
CA LEU A 41 -1.24 -3.36 -0.94
C LEU A 41 0.09 -3.30 -0.17
N PHE A 42 1.18 -3.72 -0.80
CA PHE A 42 2.50 -3.69 -0.19
C PHE A 42 2.97 -2.28 0.18
N GLN A 43 2.77 -1.28 -0.70
CA GLN A 43 3.15 0.10 -0.40
C GLN A 43 2.29 0.69 0.72
N MET A 44 0.98 0.40 0.72
CA MET A 44 0.08 0.83 1.79
C MET A 44 0.51 0.27 3.14
N GLN A 45 0.91 -1.01 3.19
CA GLN A 45 1.46 -1.64 4.40
C GLN A 45 2.76 -0.98 4.85
N ASP A 46 3.70 -0.71 3.94
CA ASP A 46 4.99 -0.07 4.29
C ASP A 46 4.78 1.36 4.83
N ASP A 47 3.90 2.15 4.19
CA ASP A 47 3.53 3.50 4.64
C ASP A 47 2.85 3.49 6.01
N TYR A 48 1.95 2.52 6.25
CA TYR A 48 1.28 2.34 7.54
C TYR A 48 2.29 1.97 8.64
N LEU A 49 3.17 1.01 8.35
CA LEU A 49 4.20 0.55 9.27
C LEU A 49 5.20 1.67 9.58
N ASP A 50 5.60 2.50 8.61
CA ASP A 50 6.47 3.65 8.87
C ASP A 50 5.85 4.63 9.87
N CYS A 51 4.53 4.84 9.79
CA CYS A 51 3.84 5.78 10.69
C CYS A 51 3.53 5.20 12.08
N PHE A 52 3.01 3.97 12.14
CA PHE A 52 2.41 3.38 13.35
C PHE A 52 3.16 2.20 13.93
N GLY A 53 4.04 1.56 13.17
CA GLY A 53 4.68 0.36 13.65
C GLY A 53 5.78 0.64 14.67
N ASN A 54 6.04 -0.35 15.51
CA ASN A 54 7.03 -0.24 16.57
C ASN A 54 8.45 -0.21 15.95
N PRO A 55 9.28 0.82 16.25
CA PRO A 55 10.67 0.88 15.80
C PRO A 55 11.47 -0.40 16.09
N ASP A 56 11.19 -1.09 17.20
CA ASP A 56 11.86 -2.34 17.58
C ASP A 56 11.54 -3.49 16.62
N THR A 57 10.32 -3.52 16.09
CA THR A 57 9.85 -4.53 15.13
C THR A 57 10.23 -4.18 13.69
N ILE A 58 10.25 -2.88 13.37
CA ILE A 58 10.49 -2.42 12.01
C ILE A 58 11.99 -2.27 11.70
N GLY A 59 12.81 -2.05 12.73
CA GLY A 59 14.25 -1.82 12.61
C GLY A 59 14.62 -0.42 12.09
N LYS A 60 13.64 0.47 11.94
CA LYS A 60 13.82 1.89 11.59
C LYS A 60 12.79 2.74 12.33
N ILE A 61 13.19 3.98 12.63
CA ILE A 61 12.25 5.04 13.03
C ILE A 61 11.64 5.57 11.73
N GLY A 62 10.32 5.62 11.66
CA GLY A 62 9.64 6.17 10.49
C GLY A 62 9.80 7.68 10.38
N THR A 63 10.07 8.16 9.17
CA THR A 63 10.39 9.56 8.88
C THR A 63 9.37 10.22 7.96
N ASP A 64 8.34 9.49 7.51
CA ASP A 64 7.45 9.96 6.44
C ASP A 64 6.71 11.27 6.77
N ILE A 65 6.30 11.46 8.02
CA ILE A 65 5.65 12.70 8.48
C ILE A 65 6.62 13.88 8.46
N GLN A 66 7.85 13.68 8.94
CA GLN A 66 8.87 14.72 9.05
C GLN A 66 9.40 15.14 7.67
N GLU A 67 9.46 14.19 6.73
CA GLU A 67 9.86 14.42 5.35
C GLU A 67 8.73 14.97 4.47
N GLY A 68 7.49 15.02 5.00
CA GLY A 68 6.34 15.52 4.25
C GLY A 68 5.98 14.63 3.06
N LYS A 69 6.26 13.33 3.16
CA LYS A 69 6.00 12.39 2.07
C LYS A 69 4.50 12.23 1.85
N CYS A 70 4.13 12.05 0.58
CA CYS A 70 2.78 11.69 0.18
C CYS A 70 2.58 10.18 0.38
N CYS A 71 2.39 9.76 1.64
CA CYS A 71 2.14 8.38 2.04
C CYS A 71 0.64 8.12 2.27
N TRP A 72 0.25 6.85 2.30
CA TRP A 72 -1.15 6.46 2.43
C TRP A 72 -1.89 7.09 3.65
N PRO A 73 -1.31 7.15 4.87
CA PRO A 73 -1.97 7.73 6.04
C PRO A 73 -2.38 9.20 5.86
N ILE A 74 -1.52 10.05 5.26
CA ILE A 74 -1.85 11.47 5.06
C ILE A 74 -2.92 11.65 4.00
N VAL A 75 -2.89 10.84 2.93
CA VAL A 75 -3.92 10.89 1.88
C VAL A 75 -5.29 10.56 2.48
N LYS A 76 -5.37 9.50 3.30
CA LYS A 76 -6.62 9.14 3.98
C LYS A 76 -7.07 10.17 5.01
N ALA A 77 -6.14 10.71 5.79
CA ALA A 77 -6.48 11.78 6.72
C ALA A 77 -7.04 13.01 5.99
N LEU A 78 -6.47 13.42 4.86
CA LEU A 78 -6.96 14.56 4.07
C LEU A 78 -8.33 14.31 3.40
N GLU A 79 -8.68 13.05 3.12
CA GLU A 79 -10.00 12.66 2.61
C GLU A 79 -11.10 12.73 3.68
N MET A 80 -10.73 12.52 4.95
CA MET A 80 -11.67 12.36 6.06
C MET A 80 -11.71 13.55 7.04
N CYS A 81 -10.68 14.40 7.05
CA CYS A 81 -10.54 15.46 8.03
C CYS A 81 -11.58 16.57 7.87
N ASP A 82 -11.97 17.17 8.99
CA ASP A 82 -12.69 18.44 8.99
C ASP A 82 -11.76 19.64 8.70
N GLN A 83 -12.33 20.84 8.65
CA GLN A 83 -11.58 22.06 8.32
C GLN A 83 -10.51 22.41 9.37
N ASN A 84 -10.74 22.12 10.65
CA ASN A 84 -9.78 22.44 11.73
C ASN A 84 -8.63 21.44 11.74
N GLN A 85 -8.94 20.16 11.58
CA GLN A 85 -7.95 19.09 11.41
C GLN A 85 -7.12 19.35 10.15
N ARG A 86 -7.74 19.79 9.05
CA ARG A 86 -7.02 20.15 7.82
C ARG A 86 -5.99 21.25 8.04
N GLN A 87 -6.38 22.36 8.68
CA GLN A 87 -5.43 23.43 8.99
C GLN A 87 -4.29 22.96 9.88
N THR A 88 -4.60 22.07 10.83
CA THR A 88 -3.59 21.51 11.72
C THR A 88 -2.61 20.61 10.96
N LEU A 89 -3.10 19.76 10.04
CA LEU A 89 -2.25 18.97 9.14
C LEU A 89 -1.38 19.86 8.26
N ASP A 90 -1.95 20.88 7.62
CA ASP A 90 -1.22 21.80 6.74
C ASP A 90 -0.09 22.56 7.48
N THR A 91 -0.26 22.82 8.79
CA THR A 91 0.71 23.56 9.62
C THR A 91 1.78 22.66 10.25
N ASN A 92 1.50 21.37 10.43
CA ASN A 92 2.39 20.46 11.19
C ASN A 92 3.01 19.34 10.34
N TYR A 93 2.47 19.03 9.17
CA TYR A 93 2.98 17.98 8.30
C TYR A 93 4.23 18.43 7.52
N GLY A 94 5.25 17.57 7.40
CA GLY A 94 6.51 17.90 6.74
C GLY A 94 7.44 18.80 7.54
N ILE A 95 7.22 18.92 8.84
CA ILE A 95 8.09 19.65 9.76
C ILE A 95 8.91 18.64 10.55
N ASN A 96 10.23 18.82 10.53
CA ASN A 96 11.16 18.02 11.32
C ASN A 96 11.20 18.48 12.79
N ASP A 97 10.04 18.37 13.48
CA ASP A 97 9.86 18.60 14.91
C ASP A 97 9.00 17.46 15.48
N GLU A 98 9.48 16.82 16.54
CA GLU A 98 8.78 15.73 17.23
C GLU A 98 7.39 16.15 17.73
N LYS A 99 7.21 17.43 18.11
CA LYS A 99 5.90 17.95 18.55
C LYS A 99 4.91 18.01 17.39
N CYS A 100 5.34 18.47 16.22
CA CYS A 100 4.52 18.51 15.02
C CYS A 100 4.13 17.09 14.58
N VAL A 101 5.07 16.14 14.64
CA VAL A 101 4.80 14.73 14.36
C VAL A 101 3.76 14.16 15.33
N ALA A 102 3.88 14.44 16.63
CA ALA A 102 2.93 13.99 17.63
C ALA A 102 1.52 14.52 17.35
N ILE A 103 1.38 15.80 16.98
CA ILE A 103 0.09 16.41 16.62
C ILE A 103 -0.53 15.71 15.40
N VAL A 104 0.25 15.44 14.35
CA VAL A 104 -0.23 14.69 13.17
C VAL A 104 -0.69 13.29 13.57
N LYS A 105 0.06 12.59 14.44
CA LYS A 105 -0.31 11.26 14.93
C LYS A 105 -1.55 11.26 15.84
N GLU A 106 -1.84 12.35 16.56
CA GLU A 106 -3.11 12.50 17.28
C GLU A 106 -4.27 12.64 16.29
N ILE A 107 -4.14 13.47 15.25
CA ILE A 107 -5.19 13.59 14.22
C ILE A 107 -5.47 12.24 13.55
N TYR A 108 -4.43 11.46 13.25
CA TYR A 108 -4.64 10.13 12.68
C TYR A 108 -5.35 9.16 13.62
N ARG A 109 -5.15 9.32 14.94
CA ARG A 109 -5.92 8.56 15.94
C ARG A 109 -7.36 9.03 16.01
N ASP A 110 -7.60 10.34 16.01
CA ASP A 110 -8.95 10.92 16.02
C ASP A 110 -9.77 10.53 14.78
N LEU A 111 -9.11 10.37 13.63
CA LEU A 111 -9.72 9.91 12.38
C LEU A 111 -9.79 8.38 12.25
N ASN A 112 -9.38 7.63 13.28
CA ASN A 112 -9.32 6.17 13.29
C ASN A 112 -8.62 5.59 12.05
N ILE A 113 -7.50 6.18 11.61
CA ILE A 113 -6.78 5.75 10.41
C ILE A 113 -6.33 4.29 10.49
N GLN A 114 -6.09 3.77 11.71
CA GLN A 114 -5.78 2.35 11.92
C GLN A 114 -6.95 1.42 11.57
N GLU A 115 -8.18 1.79 11.91
CA GLU A 115 -9.38 1.02 11.56
C GLU A 115 -9.61 1.05 10.04
N VAL A 116 -9.51 2.24 9.45
CA VAL A 116 -9.60 2.44 7.99
C VAL A 116 -8.56 1.62 7.25
N TYR A 117 -7.35 1.51 7.81
CA TYR A 117 -6.29 0.69 7.25
C TYR A 117 -6.68 -0.79 7.25
N THR A 118 -7.17 -1.33 8.37
CA THR A 118 -7.60 -2.73 8.45
C THR A 118 -8.71 -3.03 7.45
N GLU A 119 -9.72 -2.16 7.35
CA GLU A 119 -10.80 -2.30 6.38
C GLU A 119 -10.29 -2.25 4.93
N CYS A 120 -9.40 -1.31 4.60
CA CYS A 120 -8.81 -1.20 3.27
C CYS A 120 -7.93 -2.39 2.92
N GLU A 121 -7.14 -2.90 3.88
CA GLU A 121 -6.28 -4.08 3.71
C GLU A 121 -7.12 -5.31 3.37
N GLU A 122 -8.18 -5.57 4.14
CA GLU A 122 -9.10 -6.68 3.88
C GLU A 122 -9.84 -6.53 2.55
N CYS A 123 -10.30 -5.32 2.23
CA CYS A 123 -10.98 -5.05 0.97
C CYS A 123 -10.07 -5.29 -0.24
N ILE A 124 -8.84 -4.77 -0.23
CA ILE A 124 -7.86 -4.96 -1.31
C ILE A 124 -7.46 -6.44 -1.41
N TYR A 125 -7.29 -7.14 -0.29
CA TYR A 125 -6.99 -8.57 -0.28
C TYR A 125 -8.11 -9.38 -0.93
N ASN A 126 -9.36 -9.17 -0.52
CA ASN A 126 -10.52 -9.86 -1.07
C ASN A 126 -10.70 -9.58 -2.57
N ASP A 127 -10.51 -8.32 -2.99
CA ASP A 127 -10.47 -7.93 -4.40
C ASP A 127 -9.45 -8.77 -5.18
N ILE A 128 -8.21 -8.86 -4.68
CA ILE A 128 -7.13 -9.62 -5.33
C ILE A 128 -7.51 -11.10 -5.42
N CYS A 129 -8.04 -11.70 -4.36
CA CYS A 129 -8.51 -13.10 -4.36
C CYS A 129 -9.57 -13.34 -5.44
N VAL A 130 -10.57 -12.47 -5.55
CA VAL A 130 -11.61 -12.56 -6.60
C VAL A 130 -10.99 -12.48 -8.00
N MET A 131 -10.02 -11.58 -8.22
CA MET A 131 -9.32 -11.47 -9.51
C MET A 131 -8.46 -12.70 -9.83
N ILE A 132 -7.81 -13.31 -8.83
CA ILE A 132 -7.04 -14.55 -9.02
C ILE A 132 -7.96 -15.74 -9.27
N ASP A 133 -9.14 -15.78 -8.65
CA ASP A 133 -10.12 -16.83 -8.93
C ASP A 133 -10.72 -16.69 -10.34
N ASP A 134 -10.96 -15.47 -10.80
CA ASP A 134 -11.36 -15.20 -12.18
C ASP A 134 -10.30 -15.65 -13.21
N LEU A 135 -9.00 -15.58 -12.85
CA LEU A 135 -7.91 -16.08 -13.72
C LEU A 135 -8.02 -17.57 -13.99
N LYS A 136 -8.47 -18.38 -13.02
CA LYS A 136 -8.62 -19.84 -13.15
C LYS A 136 -9.52 -20.22 -14.33
N PHE A 137 -10.48 -19.36 -14.66
CA PHE A 137 -11.48 -19.63 -15.69
C PHE A 137 -11.19 -18.93 -17.03
N LYS A 138 -10.36 -17.88 -17.02
CA LYS A 138 -10.18 -16.98 -18.17
C LYS A 138 -8.81 -17.08 -18.86
N SER A 139 -7.83 -17.75 -18.25
CA SER A 139 -6.45 -17.73 -18.75
C SER A 139 -5.70 -19.04 -18.44
N ASN A 140 -4.60 -19.27 -19.12
CA ASN A 140 -3.66 -20.35 -18.78
C ASN A 140 -2.62 -19.93 -17.72
N LEU A 141 -2.77 -18.74 -17.13
CA LEU A 141 -1.88 -18.25 -16.08
C LEU A 141 -2.02 -19.10 -14.83
N CYS A 142 -0.89 -19.48 -14.21
CA CYS A 142 -0.88 -20.27 -12.98
C CYS A 142 -1.32 -19.39 -11.79
N PRO A 143 -2.53 -19.58 -11.23
CA PRO A 143 -3.04 -18.74 -10.15
C PRO A 143 -2.25 -18.90 -8.85
N VAL A 144 -1.58 -20.05 -8.70
CA VAL A 144 -0.74 -20.39 -7.54
C VAL A 144 0.36 -19.37 -7.32
N ILE A 145 0.99 -18.85 -8.39
CA ILE A 145 2.08 -17.88 -8.29
C ILE A 145 1.57 -16.57 -7.65
N PHE A 146 0.35 -16.13 -8.00
CA PHE A 146 -0.22 -14.90 -7.46
C PHE A 146 -0.64 -15.08 -5.99
N TYR A 147 -1.18 -16.24 -5.63
CA TYR A 147 -1.46 -16.58 -4.23
C TYR A 147 -0.18 -16.65 -3.39
N GLU A 148 0.88 -17.30 -3.87
CA GLU A 148 2.17 -17.34 -3.17
C GLU A 148 2.79 -15.94 -2.96
N MET A 149 2.60 -15.03 -3.92
CA MET A 149 3.03 -13.64 -3.76
C MET A 149 2.16 -12.89 -2.75
N LEU A 150 0.85 -13.09 -2.78
CA LEU A 150 -0.10 -12.46 -1.86
C LEU A 150 0.11 -12.95 -0.42
N ASP A 151 0.32 -14.24 -0.20
CA ASP A 151 0.56 -14.84 1.12
C ASP A 151 1.87 -14.34 1.76
N LYS A 152 2.86 -13.96 0.95
CA LYS A 152 4.10 -13.34 1.45
C LYS A 152 3.92 -11.88 1.88
N ILE A 153 2.80 -11.26 1.53
CA ILE A 153 2.52 -9.83 1.74
C ILE A 153 1.41 -9.63 2.77
N TYR A 154 0.35 -10.43 2.71
CA TYR A 154 -0.79 -10.33 3.62
C TYR A 154 -0.41 -10.73 5.05
N LYS A 155 -0.73 -9.86 6.03
CA LYS A 155 -0.43 -10.07 7.46
C LYS A 155 1.02 -10.39 7.78
N ARG A 156 1.94 -9.67 7.16
CA ARG A 156 3.36 -9.85 7.39
C ARG A 156 3.76 -9.35 8.78
N ASP A 157 3.95 -10.28 9.72
CA ASP A 157 4.82 -10.06 10.87
C ASP A 157 6.27 -10.05 10.35
N LYS A 158 7.02 -8.99 10.64
CA LYS A 158 8.42 -8.87 10.21
C LYS A 158 9.31 -9.92 10.86
#